data_AF-A0A529NKG3-F1
#
_entry.id   AF-A0A529NKG3-F1
#
_cell.length_a   1.000
_cell.length_b   1.000
_cell.length_c   1.000
_cell.angle_alpha   90.00
_cell.angle_beta   90.00
_cell.angle_gamma   90.00
#
_symmetry.space_group_name_H-M   'P 1'
#
loop_
_entity.id
_entity.type
_entity.pdbx_description
1 polymer ?
#
loop_
_entity_poly.entity_id
_entity_poly.type
_entity_poly.pdbx_seq_one_letter_code
_entity_poly.pdbx_strand_id
1 'polypeptide(L)'
;PFVLRVREAEKRGLVQFKFRHRVNELTRTGTTVDGVRGDILEPSSVERGRKSARDIAGDFELHAQAVIVASGGIGANHELVRKNWPHRLGTAPKRMITGVPDHVDGRMLAITEAAGGSIINRDRMWHYVEGIRNWAPIWTDHA
;
A
#
# COMPACT_ATOMS: atom_id res chain seq x y z
N PRO A 1 -4.17 5.72 -19.89
CA PRO A 1 -5.64 5.51 -20.02
C PRO A 1 -6.42 5.61 -18.68
N PHE A 2 -6.10 4.84 -17.63
CA PHE A 2 -6.92 4.82 -16.40
C PHE A 2 -6.90 6.13 -15.62
N VAL A 3 -5.72 6.73 -15.38
CA VAL A 3 -5.61 8.01 -14.64
C VAL A 3 -6.46 9.13 -15.24
N LEU A 4 -6.56 9.18 -16.58
CA LEU A 4 -7.37 10.17 -17.28
C LEU A 4 -8.86 9.97 -16.99
N ARG A 5 -9.34 8.72 -17.01
CA ARG A 5 -10.75 8.39 -16.70
C ARG A 5 -11.11 8.76 -15.26
N VAL A 6 -10.23 8.49 -14.30
CA VAL A 6 -10.51 8.81 -12.89
C VAL A 6 -10.50 10.33 -12.67
N ARG A 7 -9.58 11.07 -13.30
CA ARG A 7 -9.60 12.55 -13.27
C ARG A 7 -10.84 13.14 -13.92
N GLU A 8 -11.35 12.55 -14.99
CA GLU A 8 -12.59 13.00 -15.61
C GLU A 8 -13.80 12.72 -14.70
N ALA A 9 -13.83 11.57 -14.04
CA ALA A 9 -14.84 11.26 -13.03
C ALA A 9 -14.77 12.23 -11.83
N GLU A 10 -13.58 12.63 -11.40
CA GLU A 10 -13.38 13.67 -10.38
C GLU A 10 -14.00 15.00 -10.80
N LYS A 11 -13.69 15.48 -12.02
CA LYS A 11 -14.28 16.73 -12.55
C LYS A 11 -15.81 16.69 -12.60
N ARG A 12 -16.37 15.51 -12.82
CA ARG A 12 -17.83 15.26 -12.82
C ARG A 12 -18.42 15.08 -11.42
N GLY A 13 -17.62 15.16 -10.35
CA GLY A 13 -18.04 14.98 -8.96
C GLY A 13 -18.32 13.53 -8.57
N LEU A 14 -17.94 12.55 -9.39
CA LEU A 14 -18.16 11.12 -9.14
C LEU A 14 -17.05 10.49 -8.29
N VAL A 15 -15.88 11.12 -8.25
CA VAL A 15 -14.71 10.67 -7.48
C VAL A 15 -14.17 11.86 -6.68
N GLN A 16 -13.76 11.59 -5.45
CA GLN A 16 -13.04 12.55 -4.61
C GLN A 16 -11.68 11.96 -4.26
N PHE A 17 -10.60 12.70 -4.53
CA PHE A 17 -9.28 12.28 -4.07
C PHE A 17 -9.00 12.80 -2.67
N LYS A 18 -8.70 11.87 -1.75
CA LYS A 18 -8.23 12.18 -0.39
C LYS A 18 -6.74 11.86 -0.29
N PHE A 19 -5.91 12.66 -0.94
CA PHE A 19 -4.46 12.51 -0.81
C PHE A 19 -4.03 12.71 0.65
N ARG A 20 -2.90 12.12 1.01
CA ARG A 20 -2.37 12.15 2.38
C ARG A 20 -3.27 11.51 3.44
N HIS A 21 -4.35 10.82 3.06
CA HIS A 21 -5.12 10.01 4.01
C HIS A 21 -4.53 8.59 4.05
N ARG A 22 -4.05 8.18 5.22
CA ARG A 22 -3.53 6.84 5.47
C ARG A 22 -4.55 6.07 6.30
N VAL A 23 -5.20 5.09 5.68
CA VAL A 23 -6.13 4.18 6.37
C VAL A 23 -5.37 3.35 7.41
N ASN A 24 -5.90 3.35 8.62
CA ASN A 24 -5.37 2.56 9.73
C ASN A 24 -6.30 1.41 10.12
N GLU A 25 -7.58 1.49 9.77
CA GLU A 25 -8.60 0.52 10.16
C GLU A 25 -9.81 0.52 9.21
N LEU A 26 -10.45 -0.66 9.05
CA LEU A 26 -11.78 -0.79 8.47
C LEU A 26 -12.81 -0.80 9.62
N THR A 27 -13.76 0.13 9.61
CA THR A 27 -14.80 0.21 10.63
C THR A 27 -15.90 -0.82 10.37
N ARG A 28 -16.61 -1.24 11.42
CA ARG A 28 -17.64 -2.28 11.33
C ARG A 28 -18.83 -1.99 12.23
N THR A 29 -20.02 -2.31 11.74
CA THR A 29 -21.22 -2.51 12.53
C THR A 29 -21.53 -4.00 12.55
N GLY A 30 -21.35 -4.63 13.72
CA GLY A 30 -21.41 -6.09 13.84
C GLY A 30 -20.36 -6.76 12.97
N THR A 31 -20.78 -7.63 12.06
CA THR A 31 -19.87 -8.31 11.13
C THR A 31 -19.61 -7.54 9.84
N THR A 32 -20.35 -6.48 9.57
CA THR A 32 -20.35 -5.77 8.29
C THR A 32 -19.39 -4.59 8.32
N VAL A 33 -18.49 -4.50 7.32
CA VAL A 33 -17.65 -3.30 7.12
C VAL A 33 -18.53 -2.14 6.66
N ASP A 34 -18.43 -1.01 7.35
CA ASP A 34 -19.26 0.18 7.10
C ASP A 34 -18.44 1.45 6.82
N GLY A 35 -17.11 1.33 6.73
CA GLY A 35 -16.25 2.49 6.52
C GLY A 35 -14.76 2.24 6.77
N VAL A 36 -14.04 3.34 6.90
CA VAL A 36 -12.60 3.39 7.17
C VAL A 36 -12.28 4.54 8.11
N ARG A 37 -11.24 4.35 8.92
CA ARG A 37 -10.63 5.44 9.69
C ARG A 37 -9.12 5.41 9.63
N GLY A 38 -8.50 6.57 9.89
CA GLY A 38 -7.06 6.68 9.91
C GLY A 38 -6.55 8.09 10.08
N ASP A 39 -5.32 8.32 9.59
CA ASP A 39 -4.62 9.58 9.78
C ASP A 39 -4.61 10.41 8.50
N ILE A 40 -4.74 11.72 8.65
CA ILE A 40 -4.35 12.70 7.64
C ILE A 40 -2.89 13.05 7.90
N LEU A 41 -2.02 12.77 6.93
CA LEU A 41 -0.60 13.08 6.98
C LEU A 41 -0.35 14.53 6.53
N GLU A 42 0.73 15.14 7.01
CA GLU A 42 1.12 16.49 6.59
C GLU A 42 1.23 16.60 5.06
N PRO A 43 0.87 17.75 4.44
CA PRO A 43 1.05 17.98 3.01
C PRO A 43 2.50 17.74 2.58
N SER A 44 2.68 17.25 1.35
CA SER A 44 4.02 16.99 0.81
C SER A 44 4.07 17.33 -0.67
N SER A 45 5.16 18.00 -1.08
CA SER A 45 5.45 18.38 -2.46
C SER A 45 6.55 17.52 -3.09
N VAL A 46 6.96 16.43 -2.45
CA VAL A 46 7.97 15.53 -3.02
C VAL A 46 7.50 14.94 -4.34
N GLU A 47 8.45 14.64 -5.22
CA GLU A 47 8.15 14.06 -6.53
C GLU A 47 7.47 12.69 -6.39
N ARG A 48 6.71 12.31 -7.42
CA ARG A 48 6.02 11.01 -7.48
C ARG A 48 6.99 9.87 -7.21
N GLY A 49 6.64 9.01 -6.25
CA GLY A 49 7.42 7.82 -5.90
C GLY A 49 8.51 8.09 -4.86
N ARG A 50 8.92 9.35 -4.65
CA ARG A 50 9.84 9.68 -3.56
C ARG A 50 9.15 9.50 -2.22
N LYS A 51 9.95 9.09 -1.23
CA LYS A 51 9.50 9.00 0.16
C LYS A 51 9.09 10.37 0.68
N SER A 52 7.85 10.48 1.12
CA SER A 52 7.34 11.65 1.86
C SER A 52 7.34 11.39 3.36
N ALA A 53 7.33 12.45 4.17
CA ALA A 53 7.08 12.37 5.61
C ALA A 53 5.75 11.62 5.92
N ARG A 54 5.69 11.03 7.11
CA ARG A 54 4.51 10.29 7.63
C ARG A 54 3.99 10.90 8.94
N ASP A 55 4.34 12.17 9.19
CA ASP A 55 3.87 12.95 10.32
C ASP A 55 2.37 13.22 10.19
N ILE A 56 1.66 13.16 11.31
CA ILE A 56 0.20 13.20 11.39
C ILE A 56 -0.24 14.64 11.64
N ALA A 57 -1.12 15.14 10.77
CA ALA A 57 -1.75 16.46 10.87
C ALA A 57 -3.19 16.39 11.41
N GLY A 58 -3.78 15.20 11.49
CA GLY A 58 -5.12 14.98 12.04
C GLY A 58 -5.61 13.56 11.77
N ASP A 59 -6.86 13.30 12.13
CA ASP A 59 -7.56 12.05 11.90
C ASP A 59 -8.71 12.21 10.90
N PHE A 60 -9.20 11.08 10.39
CA PHE A 60 -10.42 11.03 9.59
C PHE A 60 -11.20 9.73 9.83
N GLU A 61 -12.50 9.82 9.63
CA GLU A 61 -13.41 8.69 9.54
C GLU A 61 -14.38 8.91 8.39
N LEU A 62 -14.62 7.86 7.58
CA LEU A 62 -15.50 7.90 6.42
C LEU A 62 -16.38 6.65 6.43
N HIS A 63 -17.69 6.84 6.33
CA HIS A 63 -18.66 5.75 6.19
C HIS A 63 -19.01 5.51 4.73
N ALA A 64 -19.19 4.25 4.36
CA ALA A 64 -19.60 3.84 3.02
C ALA A 64 -20.37 2.51 3.06
N GLN A 65 -21.28 2.32 2.11
CA GLN A 65 -22.01 1.06 1.94
C GLN A 65 -21.11 -0.08 1.47
N ALA A 66 -19.96 0.23 0.87
CA ALA A 66 -18.96 -0.74 0.44
C ALA A 66 -17.56 -0.13 0.48
N VAL A 67 -16.56 -0.95 0.83
CA VAL A 67 -15.15 -0.58 0.84
C VAL A 67 -14.37 -1.52 -0.07
N ILE A 68 -13.59 -0.95 -0.99
CA ILE A 68 -12.69 -1.69 -1.88
C ILE A 68 -11.25 -1.41 -1.47
N VAL A 69 -10.52 -2.45 -1.07
CA VAL A 69 -9.10 -2.36 -0.73
C VAL A 69 -8.25 -2.60 -1.98
N ALA A 70 -7.63 -1.54 -2.50
CA ALA A 70 -6.76 -1.57 -3.68
C ALA A 70 -5.38 -0.97 -3.37
N SER A 71 -4.76 -1.42 -2.27
CA SER A 71 -3.59 -0.79 -1.62
C SER A 71 -2.22 -1.32 -2.05
N GLY A 72 -2.16 -2.23 -3.02
CA GLY A 72 -0.91 -2.87 -3.46
C GLY A 72 -0.46 -4.04 -2.56
N GLY A 73 0.79 -4.47 -2.75
CA GLY A 73 1.38 -5.63 -2.09
C GLY A 73 2.45 -5.27 -1.05
N ILE A 74 3.39 -6.20 -0.83
CA ILE A 74 4.45 -6.11 0.21
C ILE A 74 5.84 -5.77 -0.33
N GLY A 75 5.97 -5.43 -1.61
CA GLY A 75 7.25 -5.42 -2.32
C GLY A 75 8.31 -4.45 -1.79
N ALA A 76 7.91 -3.37 -1.11
CA ALA A 76 8.82 -2.45 -0.43
C ALA A 76 9.10 -2.84 1.04
N ASN A 77 8.43 -3.87 1.55
CA ASN A 77 8.59 -4.37 2.90
C ASN A 77 9.39 -5.68 2.91
N HIS A 78 10.70 -5.50 2.87
CA HIS A 78 11.70 -6.55 2.92
C HIS A 78 11.56 -7.52 4.12
N GLU A 79 11.05 -7.06 5.25
CA GLU A 79 10.76 -7.92 6.41
C GLU A 79 9.57 -8.84 6.13
N LEU A 80 8.45 -8.29 5.65
CA LEU A 80 7.28 -9.09 5.29
C LEU A 80 7.58 -10.04 4.12
N VAL A 81 8.37 -9.62 3.13
CA VAL A 81 8.83 -10.49 2.05
C VAL A 81 9.59 -11.70 2.61
N ARG A 82 10.51 -11.48 3.56
CA ARG A 82 11.25 -12.58 4.20
C ARG A 82 10.35 -13.46 5.06
N LYS A 83 9.43 -12.86 5.81
CA LYS A 83 8.46 -13.60 6.64
C LYS A 83 7.59 -14.54 5.83
N ASN A 84 7.22 -14.14 4.62
CA ASN A 84 6.41 -14.93 3.70
C ASN A 84 7.25 -15.65 2.64
N TRP A 85 8.57 -15.73 2.81
CA TRP A 85 9.46 -16.29 1.79
C TRP A 85 9.10 -17.74 1.48
N PRO A 86 9.02 -18.13 0.20
CA PRO A 86 8.47 -19.42 -0.14
C PRO A 86 9.53 -20.49 0.11
N HIS A 87 9.24 -21.45 0.99
CA HIS A 87 10.20 -22.48 1.41
C HIS A 87 10.81 -23.24 0.21
N ARG A 88 10.01 -23.46 -0.84
CA ARG A 88 10.45 -24.11 -2.10
C ARG A 88 11.57 -23.37 -2.83
N LEU A 89 11.80 -22.08 -2.54
CA LEU A 89 12.87 -21.27 -3.12
C LEU A 89 14.13 -21.24 -2.25
N GLY A 90 14.18 -22.02 -1.17
CA GLY A 90 15.28 -22.03 -0.21
C GLY A 90 15.29 -20.81 0.70
N THR A 91 16.47 -20.44 1.20
CA THR A 91 16.63 -19.30 2.12
C THR A 91 16.49 -17.96 1.38
N ALA A 92 15.72 -17.04 1.96
CA ALA A 92 15.61 -15.69 1.44
C ALA A 92 16.99 -15.01 1.31
N PRO A 93 17.29 -14.32 0.18
CA PRO A 93 18.53 -13.59 0.00
C PRO A 93 18.81 -12.60 1.14
N LYS A 94 20.06 -12.53 1.58
CA LYS A 94 20.50 -11.54 2.57
C LYS A 94 20.34 -10.11 2.04
N ARG A 95 20.73 -9.90 0.78
CA ARG A 95 20.62 -8.63 0.07
C ARG A 95 19.48 -8.71 -0.95
N MET A 96 18.59 -7.73 -0.91
CA MET A 96 17.48 -7.55 -1.84
C MET A 96 17.48 -6.10 -2.32
N ILE A 97 16.83 -5.87 -3.44
CA ILE A 97 16.60 -4.55 -4.01
C ILE A 97 15.09 -4.34 -4.17
N THR A 98 14.66 -3.09 -4.14
CA THR A 98 13.25 -2.73 -4.13
C THR A 98 12.83 -2.15 -5.48
N GLY A 99 11.95 -2.86 -6.18
CA GLY A 99 11.42 -2.43 -7.48
C GLY A 99 10.12 -1.62 -7.42
N VAL A 100 9.62 -1.28 -6.23
CA VAL A 100 8.35 -0.58 -6.03
C VAL A 100 8.48 0.53 -4.98
N PRO A 101 7.67 1.61 -5.03
CA PRO A 101 7.78 2.70 -4.06
C PRO A 101 7.51 2.28 -2.61
N ASP A 102 8.01 3.08 -1.65
CA ASP A 102 7.91 2.84 -0.20
C ASP A 102 6.48 2.67 0.35
N HIS A 103 5.45 3.09 -0.40
CA HIS A 103 4.06 2.92 0.00
C HIS A 103 3.51 1.51 -0.28
N VAL A 104 4.23 0.67 -1.03
CA VAL A 104 3.88 -0.74 -1.27
C VAL A 104 4.37 -1.59 -0.09
N ASP A 105 3.90 -1.23 1.11
CA ASP A 105 4.41 -1.69 2.41
C ASP A 105 3.60 -2.86 3.01
N GLY A 106 2.50 -3.23 2.36
CA GLY A 106 1.66 -4.36 2.77
C GLY A 106 0.70 -4.08 3.92
N ARG A 107 0.67 -2.85 4.49
CA ARG A 107 -0.08 -2.55 5.73
C ARG A 107 -1.53 -3.01 5.68
N MET A 108 -2.21 -2.75 4.57
CA MET A 108 -3.62 -3.07 4.42
C MET A 108 -3.92 -4.56 4.41
N LEU A 109 -2.95 -5.44 4.12
CA LEU A 109 -3.15 -6.89 4.20
C LEU A 109 -3.52 -7.31 5.63
N ALA A 110 -2.73 -6.88 6.62
CA ALA A 110 -2.99 -7.18 8.03
C ALA A 110 -4.27 -6.50 8.54
N ILE A 111 -4.54 -5.26 8.11
CA ILE A 111 -5.77 -4.53 8.45
C ILE A 111 -7.00 -5.27 7.91
N THR A 112 -6.95 -5.74 6.67
CA THR A 112 -8.05 -6.50 6.06
C THR A 112 -8.25 -7.85 6.76
N GLU A 113 -7.19 -8.53 7.17
CA GLU A 113 -7.32 -9.75 7.99
C GLU A 113 -7.96 -9.48 9.35
N ALA A 114 -7.55 -8.42 10.04
CA ALA A 114 -8.15 -8.03 11.32
C ALA A 114 -9.65 -7.71 11.18
N ALA A 115 -10.09 -7.24 10.02
CA ALA A 115 -11.50 -7.01 9.71
C ALA A 115 -12.27 -8.29 9.33
N GLY A 116 -11.63 -9.46 9.34
CA GLY A 116 -12.23 -10.76 9.02
C GLY A 116 -11.91 -11.29 7.61
N GLY A 117 -11.06 -10.60 6.85
CA GLY A 117 -10.52 -11.12 5.60
C GLY A 117 -9.57 -12.29 5.82
N SER A 118 -9.32 -13.07 4.78
CA SER A 118 -8.34 -14.17 4.81
C SER A 118 -7.31 -13.97 3.69
N ILE A 119 -6.02 -13.92 4.04
CA ILE A 119 -4.97 -13.94 3.02
C ILE A 119 -4.64 -15.38 2.66
N ILE A 120 -4.88 -15.71 1.40
CA ILE A 120 -4.41 -16.95 0.79
C ILE A 120 -3.11 -16.71 0.02
N ASN A 121 -2.34 -17.77 -0.22
CA ASN A 121 -1.16 -17.73 -1.09
C ASN A 121 -0.08 -16.71 -0.67
N ARG A 122 0.13 -16.54 0.64
CA ARG A 122 1.08 -15.57 1.21
C ARG A 122 2.50 -15.69 0.62
N ASP A 123 2.89 -16.91 0.25
CA ASP A 123 4.19 -17.26 -0.29
C ASP A 123 4.23 -17.32 -1.84
N ARG A 124 3.15 -16.90 -2.53
CA ARG A 124 3.15 -16.76 -3.99
C ARG A 124 3.57 -15.35 -4.37
N MET A 125 4.89 -15.16 -4.44
CA MET A 125 5.53 -13.91 -4.82
C MET A 125 6.23 -14.03 -6.17
N TRP A 126 6.29 -12.93 -6.91
CA TRP A 126 7.06 -12.82 -8.14
C TRP A 126 8.34 -12.03 -7.86
N HIS A 127 9.49 -12.71 -7.91
CA HIS A 127 10.80 -12.10 -7.74
C HIS A 127 11.49 -11.97 -9.11
N TYR A 128 11.83 -10.74 -9.51
CA TYR A 128 12.70 -10.50 -10.66
C TYR A 128 14.15 -10.61 -10.21
N VAL A 129 14.86 -11.63 -10.70
CA VAL A 129 16.21 -11.97 -10.21
C VAL A 129 17.34 -11.24 -10.96
N GLU A 130 17.03 -10.62 -12.10
CA GLU A 130 17.99 -9.91 -12.97
C GLU A 130 18.01 -8.39 -12.72
N GLY A 131 17.66 -7.94 -11.51
CA GLY A 131 17.59 -6.50 -11.21
C GLY A 131 18.98 -5.84 -11.18
N ILE A 132 19.14 -4.81 -12.01
CA ILE A 132 20.27 -3.87 -11.98
C ILE A 132 20.01 -2.85 -10.86
N ARG A 133 21.05 -2.16 -10.33
CA ARG A 133 20.88 -1.01 -9.44
C ARG A 133 20.78 0.29 -10.23
N ASN A 134 19.86 1.15 -9.85
CA ASN A 134 19.49 2.34 -10.58
C ASN A 134 20.45 3.43 -10.18
N TRP A 135 20.95 4.09 -11.21
CA TRP A 135 21.89 5.18 -11.05
C TRP A 135 21.23 6.40 -10.39
N ALA A 136 19.90 6.56 -10.53
CA ALA A 136 19.09 7.63 -9.96
C ALA A 136 17.94 7.07 -9.10
N PRO A 137 18.25 6.53 -7.91
CA PRO A 137 17.24 5.94 -7.03
C PRO A 137 16.24 6.99 -6.52
N ILE A 138 14.99 6.55 -6.38
CA ILE A 138 13.83 7.39 -6.04
C ILE A 138 13.24 7.03 -4.66
N TRP A 139 13.21 5.75 -4.29
CA TRP A 139 12.69 5.23 -3.02
C TRP A 139 13.77 4.45 -2.26
N THR A 140 13.44 4.00 -1.05
CA THR A 140 14.40 3.24 -0.20
C THR A 140 14.80 1.93 -0.90
N ASP A 141 16.10 1.64 -0.94
CA ASP A 141 16.68 0.47 -1.60
C ASP A 141 16.27 0.32 -3.09
N HIS A 142 15.95 1.44 -3.76
CA HIS A 142 15.60 1.43 -5.19
C HIS A 142 16.78 0.89 -6.00
N ALA A 143 16.56 -0.27 -6.60
CA ALA A 143 17.36 -0.79 -7.69
C ALA A 143 17.13 -0.01 -8.96
#